data_AF-A0A2R6LNW6-F1
#
_entry.id   AF-A0A2R6LNW6-F1
#
_cell.length_a   1.000
_cell.length_b   1.000
_cell.length_c   1.000
_cell.angle_alpha   90.00
_cell.angle_beta   90.00
_cell.angle_gamma   90.00
#
_symmetry.space_group_name_H-M   'P 1'
#
loop_
_entity.id
_entity.type
_entity.pdbx_description
1 polymer ?
#
loop_
_entity_poly.entity_id
_entity_poly.type
_entity_poly.pdbx_seq_one_letter_code
_entity_poly.pdbx_strand_id
1 'polypeptide(L)' 'MKLARIETPAGVLEGEYDDGIVHTDEGSYEPAEYDLLAPCEPSVFYCVGRNFGEKVDQMDYEVPEKPD' A
#
# COMPACT_ATOMS: atom_id res chain seq x y z
N MET A 1 5.74 -5.58 -11.18
CA MET A 1 6.19 -4.30 -10.65
C MET A 1 5.42 -3.95 -9.40
N LYS A 2 6.10 -3.95 -8.25
CA LYS A 2 5.57 -3.50 -6.96
C LYS A 2 6.43 -2.33 -6.49
N LEU A 3 5.92 -1.11 -6.53
CA LEU A 3 6.67 0.05 -6.05
C LEU A 3 6.63 0.10 -4.52
N ALA A 4 7.76 0.49 -3.92
CA ALA A 4 7.94 0.53 -2.48
C ALA A 4 8.71 1.77 -2.05
N ARG A 5 8.45 2.18 -0.80
CA ARG A 5 9.26 3.14 -0.05
C ARG A 5 9.85 2.43 1.14
N ILE A 6 11.15 2.62 1.37
CA ILE A 6 11.88 2.01 2.47
C ILE A 6 12.61 3.08 3.27
N GLU A 7 12.64 2.95 4.59
CA GLU A 7 13.49 3.75 5.46
C GLU A 7 14.80 2.99 5.71
N THR A 8 15.92 3.68 5.49
CA THR A 8 17.28 3.19 5.76
C THR A 8 18.00 4.19 6.67
N PRO A 9 19.17 3.85 7.24
CA PRO A 9 19.97 4.82 7.99
C PRO A 9 20.38 6.09 7.20
N ALA A 10 20.36 6.03 5.86
CA ALA A 10 20.67 7.16 4.98
C ALA A 10 19.44 8.03 4.66
N GLY A 11 18.23 7.57 5.00
CA GLY A 11 16.97 8.23 4.68
C GLY A 11 15.98 7.32 3.95
N VAL A 12 14.91 7.93 3.43
CA VAL A 12 13.85 7.23 2.70
C VAL A 12 14.23 7.10 1.23
N LEU A 13 14.18 5.87 0.71
CA LEU A 13 14.42 5.55 -0.69
C LEU A 13 13.16 4.96 -1.32
N GLU A 14 13.02 5.14 -2.63
CA GLU A 14 11.94 4.55 -3.43
C GLU A 14 12.51 3.55 -4.42
N GLY A 15 11.76 2.49 -4.72
CA GLY A 15 12.24 1.43 -5.59
C GLY A 15 11.19 0.38 -5.93
N GLU A 16 11.64 -0.70 -6.57
CA GLU A 16 10.82 -1.88 -6.86
C GLU A 16 11.10 -2.98 -5.84
N TYR A 17 10.03 -3.50 -5.23
CA TYR A 17 10.06 -4.65 -4.33
C TYR A 17 9.90 -5.95 -5.12
N ASP A 18 10.86 -6.86 -4.98
CA ASP A 18 10.80 -8.24 -5.48
C ASP A 18 11.31 -9.22 -4.42
N ASP A 19 10.44 -10.16 -4.03
CA ASP A 19 10.72 -11.22 -3.06
C ASP A 19 11.45 -10.81 -1.76
N GLY A 20 11.13 -9.64 -1.21
CA GLY A 20 11.77 -9.11 0.01
C GLY A 20 12.92 -8.15 -0.25
N ILE A 21 13.46 -8.12 -1.47
CA ILE A 21 14.53 -7.21 -1.86
C ILE A 21 13.91 -5.95 -2.47
N VAL A 22 14.42 -4.79 -2.08
CA VAL A 22 14.04 -3.52 -2.71
C VAL A 22 15.18 -2.99 -3.56
N HIS A 23 14.94 -2.85 -4.86
CA HIS A 23 15.86 -2.31 -5.84
C HIS A 23 15.58 -0.82 -6.04
N THR A 24 16.55 0.01 -5.69
CA THR A 24 16.53 1.48 -5.81
C THR A 24 17.66 1.93 -6.75
N ASP A 25 17.70 3.22 -7.09
CA ASP A 25 18.82 3.80 -7.83
C ASP A 25 20.15 3.78 -7.05
N GLU A 26 20.10 3.65 -5.72
CA GLU A 26 21.27 3.61 -4.84
C GLU A 26 21.80 2.18 -4.61
N GLY A 27 21.00 1.15 -4.92
CA GLY A 27 21.36 -0.24 -4.69
C GLY A 27 20.16 -1.12 -4.36
N SER A 28 20.47 -2.36 -3.96
CA SER A 28 19.47 -3.35 -3.53
C SER A 28 19.59 -3.58 -2.03
N TYR A 29 18.45 -3.65 -1.34
CA TYR A 29 18.38 -3.77 0.12
C TYR A 29 17.57 -5.01 0.51
N GLU A 30 18.13 -5.85 1.37
CA GLU A 30 17.48 -7.04 1.93
C GLU A 30 16.51 -6.66 3.07
N PRO A 31 15.53 -7.51 3.43
CA PRO A 31 14.52 -7.20 4.46
C PRO A 31 15.06 -6.79 5.84
N ALA A 32 16.30 -7.16 6.16
CA ALA A 32 16.94 -6.82 7.43
C ALA A 32 17.64 -5.44 7.41
N GLU A 33 17.76 -4.81 6.24
CA GLU A 33 18.50 -3.56 6.03
C GLU A 33 17.59 -2.32 5.99
N TYR A 34 16.27 -2.52 6.03
CA TYR A 34 15.30 -1.45 5.87
C TYR A 34 14.01 -1.69 6.68
N ASP A 35 13.28 -0.62 6.95
CA ASP A 35 11.90 -0.66 7.40
C ASP A 35 10.95 -0.32 6.23
N LEU A 36 9.96 -1.19 5.96
CA LEU A 36 9.02 -0.97 4.86
C LEU A 36 8.00 0.11 5.23
N LEU A 37 7.87 1.14 4.41
CA LEU A 37 6.92 2.23 4.61
C LEU A 37 5.64 2.03 3.80
N ALA A 38 4.64 2.87 4.08
CA ALA A 38 3.54 3.06 3.14
C ALA A 38 4.11 3.48 1.77
N PRO A 39 3.59 2.93 0.64
CA PRO A 39 4.19 3.10 -0.68
C PRO A 39 4.11 4.53 -1.21
N CYS A 40 3.31 5.40 -0.57
CA CYS A 40 3.24 6.82 -0.88
C CYS A 40 2.71 7.62 0.32
N GLU A 41 2.81 8.95 0.21
CA GLU A 41 2.19 9.92 1.12
C GLU A 41 1.05 10.64 0.37
N PRO A 42 -0.17 10.07 0.35
CA PRO A 42 -1.28 10.68 -0.35
C PRO A 42 -1.79 11.91 0.40
N SER A 43 -2.23 12.92 -0.35
CA SER A 43 -2.82 14.14 0.22
C SER A 43 -4.24 13.93 0.74
N VAL A 44 -5.00 13.03 0.12
CA VAL A 44 -6.40 12.72 0.44
C VAL A 44 -6.67 11.23 0.16
N PHE A 45 -7.52 10.61 0.99
CA PHE A 45 -8.05 9.27 0.76
C PHE A 45 -9.54 9.34 0.45
N TYR A 46 -9.93 8.76 -0.69
CA TYR A 46 -11.34 8.52 -1.03
C TYR A 46 -11.63 7.03 -0.88
N CYS A 47 -12.60 6.68 -0.04
CA CYS A 47 -12.96 5.31 0.28
C CYS A 47 -14.44 5.09 -0.04
N VAL A 48 -14.76 3.98 -0.71
CA VAL A 48 -16.15 3.62 -1.03
C VAL A 48 -16.67 2.60 -0.04
N GLY A 49 -17.75 2.93 0.64
CA GLY A 49 -18.44 2.02 1.57
C GLY A 49 -19.26 0.96 0.83
N ARG A 50 -19.54 -0.16 1.52
CA ARG A 50 -20.53 -1.16 1.07
C ARG A 50 -20.27 -1.76 -0.32
N ASN A 51 -19.00 -1.86 -0.72
CA ASN A 51 -18.61 -2.32 -2.05
C ASN A 51 -18.37 -3.84 -2.18
N PHE A 52 -18.85 -4.64 -1.22
CA PHE A 52 -18.70 -6.10 -1.20
C PHE A 52 -20.04 -6.75 -0.84
N GLY A 53 -20.64 -7.50 -1.78
CA GLY A 53 -21.99 -8.08 -1.62
C GLY A 53 -22.14 -8.96 -0.38
N GLU A 54 -21.23 -9.92 -0.17
CA GLU A 54 -21.26 -10.77 1.03
C GLU A 54 -21.17 -9.97 2.33
N LYS A 55 -20.44 -8.85 2.33
CA LYS A 55 -20.33 -7.99 3.50
C LYS A 55 -21.59 -7.15 3.70
N VAL A 56 -22.24 -6.72 2.62
CA VAL A 56 -23.54 -6.04 2.67
C VAL A 56 -24.60 -6.96 3.24
N ASP A 57 -24.69 -8.21 2.73
CA ASP A 57 -25.62 -9.23 3.22
C ASP A 57 -25.34 -9.59 4.70
N GLN A 58 -24.07 -9.79 5.07
CA GLN A 58 -23.68 -10.10 6.46
C GLN A 58 -24.10 -9.01 7.44
N MET A 59 -24.01 -7.75 7.02
CA MET A 59 -24.29 -6.60 7.87
C MET A 59 -25.76 -6.15 7.79
N ASP A 60 -26.60 -6.85 7.01
CA ASP A 60 -27.99 -6.50 6.71
C ASP A 60 -28.12 -5.06 6.19
N TYR A 61 -27.19 -4.65 5.34
CA TYR A 61 -27.16 -3.34 4.71
C TYR A 61 -27.89 -3.36 3.37
N GLU A 62 -28.44 -2.20 2.97
CA GLU A 62 -28.88 -2.01 1.59
C GLU A 62 -27.68 -1.69 0.69
N VAL A 63 -27.67 -2.31 -0.50
CA VAL A 63 -26.73 -1.97 -1.58
C VAL A 63 -27.04 -0.55 -2.05
N PRO A 64 -26.06 0.37 -2.03
CA PRO A 64 -26.31 1.75 -2.43
C PRO A 64 -26.47 1.87 -3.96
N GLU A 65 -27.33 2.79 -4.41
CA GLU A 65 -27.55 3.06 -5.86
C GLU A 65 -26.36 3.76 -6.54
N LYS A 66 -25.49 4.38 -5.75
CA LYS A 66 -24.25 5.05 -6.19
C LYS A 66 -23.16 4.85 -5.12
N PRO A 67 -21.86 4.93 -5.49
CA PRO A 67 -20.79 4.90 -4.50
C PRO A 67 -20.99 5.99 -3.43
N ASP A 68 -20.91 5.59 -2.16
CA ASP A 68 -20.86 6.50 -1.01
C ASP A 68 -19.45 7.04 -0.77
#